data_AF-A0A3C2DXK5-F1
#
_entry.id   AF-A0A3C2DXK5-F1
#
_cell.length_a   1.000
_cell.length_b   1.000
_cell.length_c   1.000
_cell.angle_alpha   90.00
_cell.angle_beta   90.00
_cell.angle_gamma   90.00
#
_symmetry.space_group_name_H-M   'P 1'
#
loop_
_entity.id
_entity.type
_entity.pdbx_description
1 polymer ?
#
loop_
_entity_poly.entity_id
_entity_poly.type
_entity_poly.pdbx_seq_one_letter_code
_entity_poly.pdbx_strand_id
1 'polypeptide(L)' 'GLRVAAEELRLGETILFALVSLGHDGLDRVNPITMNEVISRLRLVGLDTESRALALEAAIAAGL' A
#
# COMPACT_ATOMS: atom_id res chain seq x y z
N GLY A 1 -6.31 10.34 -4.49
CA GLY A 1 -5.57 10.92 -3.36
C GLY A 1 -4.14 10.39 -3.31
N LEU A 2 -4.01 9.07 -3.17
CA LEU A 2 -2.74 8.37 -2.95
C LEU A 2 -1.58 8.83 -3.84
N ARG A 3 -1.78 8.82 -5.17
CA ARG A 3 -0.73 9.23 -6.12
C ARG A 3 -0.18 10.63 -5.85
N VAL A 4 -1.08 11.63 -5.72
CA VAL A 4 -0.69 13.04 -5.52
C VAL A 4 0.02 13.21 -4.19
N ALA A 5 -0.52 12.64 -3.10
CA ALA A 5 0.12 12.71 -1.78
C ALA A 5 1.54 12.13 -1.78
N ALA A 6 1.73 10.99 -2.46
CA ALA A 6 3.03 10.34 -2.54
C ALA A 6 4.03 11.10 -3.44
N GLU A 7 3.58 11.62 -4.58
CA GLU A 7 4.41 12.44 -5.49
C GLU A 7 4.86 13.76 -4.83
N GLU A 8 4.06 14.30 -3.91
CA GLU A 8 4.40 15.47 -3.08
C GLU A 8 5.10 15.11 -1.75
N LEU A 9 5.43 13.84 -1.53
CA LEU A 9 6.10 13.34 -0.30
C LEU A 9 5.35 13.62 1.01
N ARG A 10 4.01 13.70 0.96
CA ARG A 10 3.14 13.93 2.12
C ARG A 10 2.88 12.62 2.86
N LEU A 11 3.82 12.21 3.72
CA LEU A 11 3.83 10.93 4.42
C LEU A 11 2.47 10.54 5.04
N GLY A 12 1.90 11.41 5.88
CA GLY A 12 0.65 11.12 6.59
C GLY A 12 -0.55 10.89 5.66
N GLU A 13 -0.65 11.66 4.58
CA GLU A 13 -1.74 11.49 3.60
C GLU A 13 -1.53 10.30 2.68
N THR A 14 -0.28 9.98 2.33
CA THR A 14 0.02 8.74 1.61
C THR A 14 -0.40 7.54 2.43
N ILE A 15 -0.11 7.52 3.73
CA ILE A 15 -0.56 6.45 4.64
C ILE A 15 -2.09 6.41 4.71
N LEU A 16 -2.75 7.57 4.93
CA LEU A 16 -4.21 7.63 5.00
C LEU A 16 -4.87 7.09 3.73
N PHE A 17 -4.45 7.56 2.56
CA PHE A 17 -5.02 7.09 1.30
C PHE A 17 -4.69 5.63 1.01
N ALA A 18 -3.50 5.14 1.40
CA ALA A 18 -3.15 3.74 1.28
C ALA A 18 -4.11 2.86 2.10
N LEU A 19 -4.36 3.22 3.37
CA LEU A 19 -5.28 2.50 4.24
C LEU A 19 -6.71 2.50 3.68
N VAL A 20 -7.19 3.65 3.19
CA VAL A 20 -8.50 3.76 2.53
C VAL A 20 -8.56 2.88 1.27
N SER A 21 -7.49 2.81 0.47
CA SER A 21 -7.42 1.98 -0.73
C SER A 21 -7.38 0.47 -0.43
N LEU A 22 -6.76 0.06 0.67
CA LEU A 22 -6.72 -1.35 1.09
C LEU A 22 -8.06 -1.80 1.69
N GLY A 23 -8.80 -0.90 2.33
CA GLY A 23 -10.08 -1.22 2.96
C GLY A 23 -9.92 -2.17 4.16
N HIS A 24 -10.99 -2.91 4.48
CA HIS A 24 -11.09 -3.72 5.71
C HIS A 24 -11.29 -5.22 5.44
N ASP A 25 -11.46 -5.63 4.18
CA ASP A 25 -11.90 -6.98 3.80
C ASP A 25 -10.75 -8.01 3.74
N GLY A 26 -9.56 -7.64 4.22
CA GLY A 26 -8.35 -8.47 4.18
C GLY A 26 -7.52 -8.29 2.90
N LEU A 27 -6.21 -8.57 2.99
CA LEU A 27 -5.28 -8.35 1.88
C LEU A 27 -5.49 -9.33 0.72
N ASP A 28 -6.10 -10.49 0.96
CA ASP A 28 -6.48 -11.50 -0.05
C ASP A 28 -7.59 -11.00 -0.99
N ARG A 29 -8.35 -9.98 -0.57
CA ARG A 29 -9.45 -9.38 -1.33
C ARG A 29 -9.07 -8.11 -2.07
N VAL A 30 -7.89 -7.55 -1.80
CA VAL A 30 -7.42 -6.34 -2.46
C VAL A 30 -7.08 -6.63 -3.92
N ASN A 31 -7.55 -5.79 -4.85
CA ASN A 31 -7.17 -5.89 -6.25
C ASN A 31 -5.63 -5.81 -6.38
N PRO A 32 -4.97 -6.76 -7.08
CA PRO A 32 -3.51 -6.78 -7.20
C PRO A 32 -2.88 -5.50 -7.78
N ILE A 33 -3.60 -4.79 -8.66
CA ILE A 33 -3.15 -3.51 -9.22
C ILE A 33 -3.15 -2.43 -8.12
N THR A 34 -4.21 -2.36 -7.31
CA THR A 34 -4.29 -1.46 -6.15
C THR A 34 -3.22 -1.78 -5.11
N MET A 35 -2.99 -3.07 -4.84
CA MET A 35 -1.92 -3.52 -3.92
C MET A 35 -0.54 -3.05 -4.41
N ASN A 36 -0.23 -3.25 -5.69
CA ASN A 36 1.04 -2.81 -6.28
C ASN A 36 1.19 -1.29 -6.21
N GLU A 37 0.12 -0.53 -6.48
CA GLU A 37 0.12 0.92 -6.36
C GLU A 37 0.42 1.35 -4.92
N VAL A 38 -0.29 0.79 -3.92
CA VAL A 38 -0.06 1.08 -2.50
C VAL A 38 1.40 0.84 -2.09
N ILE A 39 1.94 -0.35 -2.37
CA ILE A 39 3.32 -0.71 -2.02
C ILE A 39 4.32 0.24 -2.69
N SER A 40 4.09 0.62 -3.95
CA SER A 40 5.01 1.50 -4.68
C SER A 40 4.97 2.93 -4.15
N ARG A 41 3.79 3.42 -3.74
CA ARG A 41 3.62 4.77 -3.20
C ARG A 41 4.11 4.90 -1.76
N LEU A 42 3.98 3.86 -0.94
CA LEU A 42 4.57 3.81 0.40
C LEU A 42 6.11 3.84 0.33
N ARG A 43 6.73 3.10 -0.60
CA ARG A 43 8.17 3.20 -0.88
C ARG A 43 8.60 4.61 -1.29
N LEU A 44 7.82 5.27 -2.13
CA LEU A 44 8.13 6.64 -2.57
C LEU A 44 8.25 7.64 -1.41
N VAL A 45 7.51 7.42 -0.31
CA VAL A 45 7.56 8.26 0.90
C VAL A 45 8.49 7.71 2.00
N GLY A 46 9.34 6.74 1.67
CA GLY A 46 10.40 6.22 2.56
C GLY A 46 9.98 5.07 3.47
N LEU A 47 8.83 4.43 3.23
CA LEU A 47 8.34 3.29 4.02
C LEU A 47 8.74 1.95 3.39
N ASP A 48 10.02 1.78 3.03
CA ASP A 48 10.50 0.59 2.31
C ASP A 48 10.32 -0.72 3.10
N THR A 49 10.62 -0.69 4.39
CA THR A 49 10.52 -1.87 5.27
C THR A 49 9.07 -2.31 5.42
N GLU A 50 8.17 -1.37 5.69
CA GLU A 50 6.74 -1.58 5.85
C GLU A 50 6.12 -2.03 4.53
N SER A 51 6.54 -1.45 3.41
CA SER A 51 6.07 -1.85 2.08
C SER A 51 6.45 -3.29 1.75
N ARG A 52 7.67 -3.71 2.14
CA ARG A 52 8.12 -5.10 1.97
C ARG A 52 7.33 -6.06 2.87
N ALA A 53 7.09 -5.69 4.12
CA ALA A 53 6.28 -6.49 5.04
C ALA A 53 4.84 -6.65 4.50
N LEU A 54 4.21 -5.56 4.07
CA LEU A 54 2.88 -5.57 3.47
C LEU A 54 2.82 -6.45 2.22
N ALA A 55 3.81 -6.35 1.33
CA ALA A 55 3.88 -7.19 0.13
C ALA A 55 3.94 -8.69 0.47
N LEU A 56 4.70 -9.05 1.52
CA LEU A 56 4.82 -10.42 1.98
C LEU A 56 3.50 -10.91 2.61
N GLU A 57 2.86 -10.11 3.46
CA GLU A 57 1.56 -10.43 4.05
C GLU A 57 0.48 -10.61 2.98
N ALA A 58 0.45 -9.74 1.98
CA ALA A 58 -0.47 -9.85 0.86
C ALA A 58 -0.23 -11.13 0.04
N ALA A 59 1.04 -11.50 -0.20
CA ALA A 59 1.39 -12.74 -0.89
C ALA A 59 0.91 -13.97 -0.10
N ILE A 60 1.18 -14.03 1.20
CA ILE A 60 0.74 -15.12 2.08
C ILE A 60 -0.79 -15.20 2.09
N ALA A 61 -1.48 -14.06 2.22
CA ALA A 61 -2.95 -14.01 2.20
C ALA A 61 -3.54 -14.51 0.86
N ALA A 62 -2.84 -14.26 -0.26
CA ALA A 62 -3.22 -14.73 -1.58
C ALA A 62 -2.91 -16.23 -1.84
N GLY A 63 -2.31 -16.94 -0.87
CA GLY A 63 -2.05 -18.38 -0.96
C GLY A 63 -0.69 -18.77 -1.54
N LEU A 64 0.31 -17.87 -1.43
CA LEU A 64 1.71 -18.17 -1.74
C LEU A 64 2.37 -19.06 -0.67
#